data_AF-A0A377J6A1-F1
#
_entry.id   AF-A0A377J6A1-F1
#
_cell.length_a   1.000
_cell.length_b   1.000
_cell.length_c   1.000
_cell.angle_alpha   90.00
_cell.angle_beta   90.00
_cell.angle_gamma   90.00
#
_symmetry.space_group_name_H-M   'P 1'
#
loop_
_entity.id
_entity.type
_entity.pdbx_description
1 polymer ?
#
loop_
_entity_poly.entity_id
_entity_poly.type
_entity_poly.pdbx_seq_one_letter_code
_entity_poly.pdbx_strand_id
1 'polypeptide(L)'
;MGLSLYDFYQNHQALLHSVLVLVVAFLTTILTRFMPFIIFRKKSAPKSIITLGEILPPAMIGMLLVYCFASTDIAHAPFGLNELCGFILTALLYLITKVGVIAVIGGTLGYATIVQTQILDKLFLPI
;
A
#
# COMPACT_ATOMS: atom_id res chain seq x y z
N MET A 1 27.68 -12.74 34.05
CA MET A 1 26.52 -13.65 34.17
C MET A 1 25.18 -12.92 34.39
N GLY A 2 25.15 -11.66 34.86
CA GLY A 2 23.91 -10.88 35.04
C GLY A 2 23.42 -10.04 33.84
N LEU A 3 24.21 -9.90 32.76
CA LEU A 3 23.84 -9.11 31.58
C LEU A 3 22.85 -9.85 30.65
N SER A 4 22.96 -11.18 30.54
CA SER A 4 22.03 -12.01 29.75
C SER A 4 20.60 -12.04 30.34
N LEU A 5 20.45 -11.81 31.65
CA LEU A 5 19.14 -11.77 32.33
C LEU A 5 18.42 -10.41 32.16
N TYR A 6 19.18 -9.30 32.04
CA TYR A 6 18.64 -7.96 31.80
C TYR A 6 18.14 -7.79 30.36
N ASP A 7 18.88 -8.30 29.36
CA ASP A 7 18.42 -8.32 27.96
C ASP A 7 17.15 -9.16 27.78
N PHE A 8 17.02 -10.26 28.54
CA PHE A 8 15.84 -11.11 28.52
C PHE A 8 14.60 -10.43 29.14
N TYR A 9 14.76 -9.68 30.23
CA TYR A 9 13.67 -8.93 30.85
C TYR A 9 13.26 -7.68 30.04
N GLN A 10 14.23 -6.96 29.46
CA GLN A 10 14.01 -5.80 28.59
C GLN A 10 13.24 -6.20 27.32
N ASN A 11 13.61 -7.31 26.69
CA ASN A 11 12.89 -7.83 25.52
C ASN A 11 11.46 -8.24 25.88
N HIS A 12 11.25 -8.95 27.00
CA HIS A 12 9.90 -9.31 27.44
C HIS A 12 9.02 -8.09 27.73
N GLN A 13 9.52 -7.05 28.41
CA GLN A 13 8.79 -5.80 28.64
C GLN A 13 8.48 -5.08 27.31
N ALA A 14 9.44 -5.00 26.40
CA ALA A 14 9.24 -4.37 25.09
C ALA A 14 8.17 -5.09 24.24
N LEU A 15 8.12 -6.43 24.30
CA LEU A 15 7.09 -7.20 23.61
C LEU A 15 5.71 -6.97 24.23
N LEU A 16 5.61 -6.95 25.58
CA LEU A 16 4.34 -6.67 26.25
C LEU A 16 3.81 -5.26 25.93
N HIS A 17 4.68 -4.25 25.92
CA HIS A 17 4.31 -2.89 25.54
C HIS A 17 3.85 -2.82 24.08
N SER A 18 4.60 -3.45 23.16
CA SER A 18 4.27 -3.44 21.73
C SER A 18 2.93 -4.11 21.44
N VAL A 19 2.66 -5.27 22.06
CA VAL A 19 1.38 -5.98 21.91
C VAL A 19 0.23 -5.14 22.48
N LEU A 20 0.43 -4.51 23.65
CA LEU A 20 -0.61 -3.66 24.26
C LEU A 20 -0.92 -2.44 23.38
N VAL A 21 0.10 -1.79 22.83
CA VAL A 21 -0.07 -0.67 21.88
C VAL A 21 -0.79 -1.13 20.62
N LEU A 22 -0.45 -2.29 20.05
CA LEU A 22 -1.15 -2.84 18.89
C LEU A 22 -2.61 -3.14 19.18
N VAL A 23 -2.92 -3.74 20.33
CA VAL A 23 -4.30 -4.03 20.74
C VAL A 23 -5.09 -2.73 20.91
N VAL A 24 -4.53 -1.72 21.58
CA VAL A 24 -5.18 -0.42 21.75
C VAL A 24 -5.37 0.27 20.41
N ALA A 25 -4.33 0.34 19.56
CA ALA A 25 -4.41 0.98 18.24
C ALA A 25 -5.41 0.27 17.32
N PHE A 26 -5.45 -1.06 17.33
CA PHE A 26 -6.41 -1.86 16.59
C PHE A 26 -7.84 -1.58 17.06
N LEU A 27 -8.07 -1.60 18.38
CA LEU A 27 -9.36 -1.33 18.96
C LEU A 27 -9.83 0.09 18.65
N THR A 28 -8.95 1.09 18.79
CA THR A 28 -9.23 2.49 18.43
C THR A 28 -9.51 2.63 16.94
N THR A 29 -8.72 2.00 16.06
CA THR A 29 -8.92 2.09 14.60
C THR A 29 -10.25 1.49 14.17
N ILE A 30 -10.60 0.31 14.70
CA ILE A 30 -11.89 -0.31 14.46
C ILE A 30 -12.99 0.59 15.01
N LEU A 31 -12.87 1.04 16.25
CA LEU A 31 -13.87 1.90 16.86
C LEU A 31 -14.09 3.17 16.04
N THR A 32 -13.03 3.89 15.66
CA THR A 32 -13.10 5.10 14.83
C THR A 32 -13.64 4.82 13.42
N ARG A 33 -13.36 3.66 12.83
CA ARG A 33 -13.92 3.27 11.53
C ARG A 33 -15.40 2.88 11.62
N PHE A 34 -15.83 2.25 12.72
CA PHE A 34 -17.21 1.81 12.96
C PHE A 34 -18.10 2.87 13.61
N MET A 35 -17.52 3.85 14.31
CA MET A 35 -18.20 4.99 14.93
C MET A 35 -19.04 5.80 13.93
N PRO A 36 -18.55 6.13 12.72
CA PRO A 36 -19.36 6.78 11.70
C PRO A 36 -20.41 5.84 11.08
N PHE A 37 -20.37 4.53 11.30
CA PHE A 37 -21.46 3.65 10.86
C PHE A 37 -22.55 3.49 11.92
N ILE A 38 -22.19 3.48 13.22
CA ILE A 38 -23.15 3.28 14.31
C ILE A 38 -24.00 4.53 14.59
N ILE A 39 -23.39 5.72 14.53
CA ILE A 39 -24.05 7.01 14.74
C ILE A 39 -25.05 7.33 13.62
N PHE A 40 -24.78 6.85 12.40
CA PHE A 40 -25.58 7.16 11.21
C PHE A 40 -26.62 6.10 10.85
N ARG A 41 -26.82 5.07 11.70
CA ARG A 41 -27.79 3.99 11.45
C ARG A 41 -29.27 4.39 11.64
N LYS A 42 -29.57 5.52 12.29
CA LYS A 42 -30.94 5.87 12.73
C LYS A 42 -31.59 7.06 12.02
N LYS A 43 -30.82 7.86 11.28
CA LYS A 43 -31.32 8.93 10.40
C LYS A 43 -30.54 8.80 9.11
N SER A 44 -31.24 8.64 7.99
CA SER A 44 -30.72 8.65 6.63
C SER A 44 -29.50 9.56 6.55
N ALA A 45 -28.30 8.97 6.45
CA ALA A 45 -27.06 9.74 6.51
C ALA A 45 -27.15 10.86 5.46
N PRO A 46 -26.93 12.14 5.84
CA PRO A 46 -27.06 13.25 4.92
C PRO A 46 -26.11 13.02 3.74
N LYS A 47 -26.62 13.26 2.52
CA LYS A 47 -25.96 12.95 1.24
C LYS A 47 -24.49 13.37 1.22
N SER A 48 -24.14 14.50 1.84
CA SER A 48 -22.78 15.05 1.92
C SER A 48 -21.74 14.09 2.49
N ILE A 49 -22.07 13.25 3.48
CA ILE A 49 -21.10 12.36 4.15
C ILE A 49 -20.85 11.10 3.30
N ILE A 50 -21.91 10.61 2.64
CA ILE A 50 -21.82 9.49 1.69
C ILE A 50 -20.99 9.91 0.48
N THR A 51 -21.24 11.11 -0.05
CA THR A 51 -20.47 11.66 -1.17
C THR A 51 -19.00 11.85 -0.80
N LEU A 52 -18.68 12.34 0.40
CA LEU A 52 -17.29 12.41 0.88
C LEU A 52 -16.63 11.03 0.93
N GLY A 53 -17.33 10.03 1.47
CA GLY A 53 -16.84 8.65 1.52
C GLY A 53 -16.66 8.01 0.13
N GLU A 54 -17.42 8.44 -0.87
CA GLU A 54 -17.32 7.94 -2.25
C GLU A 54 -16.18 8.60 -3.03
N ILE A 55 -15.89 9.89 -2.77
CA ILE A 55 -14.83 10.64 -3.47
C ILE A 55 -13.45 10.51 -2.80
N LEU A 56 -13.38 10.25 -1.49
CA LEU A 56 -12.10 10.13 -0.78
C LEU A 56 -11.24 8.96 -1.30
N PRO A 57 -11.76 7.72 -1.40
CA PRO A 57 -10.98 6.59 -1.88
C PRO A 57 -10.41 6.78 -3.30
N PRO A 58 -11.19 7.22 -4.31
CA PRO A 58 -10.62 7.49 -5.63
C PRO A 58 -9.63 8.66 -5.62
N ALA A 59 -9.84 9.70 -4.81
CA ALA A 59 -8.88 10.79 -4.65
C ALA A 59 -7.55 10.31 -4.06
N MET A 60 -7.58 9.44 -3.04
CA MET A 60 -6.39 8.85 -2.44
C MET A 60 -5.63 7.97 -3.42
N ILE A 61 -6.33 7.15 -4.22
CA ILE A 61 -5.68 6.33 -5.25
C ILE A 61 -4.99 7.23 -6.29
N GLY A 62 -5.66 8.31 -6.73
CA GLY A 62 -5.05 9.28 -7.64
C GLY A 62 -3.79 9.94 -7.06
N MET A 63 -3.84 10.35 -5.78
CA MET A 63 -2.68 10.93 -5.09
C MET A 63 -1.52 9.93 -4.97
N LEU A 64 -1.81 8.67 -4.65
CA LEU A 64 -0.79 7.61 -4.57
C LEU A 64 -0.09 7.41 -5.91
N LEU A 65 -0.83 7.41 -7.02
CA LEU A 65 -0.24 7.31 -8.36
C LEU A 65 0.70 8.48 -8.66
N VAL A 66 0.28 9.72 -8.36
CA VAL A 66 1.13 10.91 -8.54
C VAL A 66 2.39 10.82 -7.67
N TYR A 67 2.26 10.35 -6.42
CA TYR A 67 3.40 10.24 -5.51
C TYR A 67 4.39 9.13 -5.89
N CYS A 68 3.90 8.02 -6.47
CA CYS A 68 4.76 6.98 -7.03
C CYS A 68 5.68 7.57 -8.11
N PHE A 69 5.15 8.39 -9.02
CA PHE A 69 5.97 9.08 -10.04
C PHE A 69 6.86 10.19 -9.46
N ALA A 70 6.45 10.83 -8.38
CA ALA A 70 7.24 11.86 -7.71
C ALA A 70 8.43 11.27 -6.92
N SER A 71 8.34 10.00 -6.51
CA SER A 71 9.38 9.30 -5.75
C SER A 71 10.38 8.57 -6.64
N THR A 72 10.19 8.59 -7.97
CA THR A 72 11.11 7.98 -8.92
C THR A 72 12.36 8.84 -9.03
N ASP A 73 13.46 8.36 -8.45
CA ASP A 73 14.76 9.02 -8.51
C ASP A 73 15.29 8.94 -9.97
N ILE A 74 15.29 10.08 -10.67
CA ILE A 74 15.68 10.19 -12.09
C ILE A 74 17.22 10.03 -12.25
N ALA A 75 17.99 9.93 -11.17
CA ALA A 75 19.43 10.15 -11.21
C ALA A 75 20.33 8.89 -11.20
N HIS A 76 19.82 7.67 -10.96
CA HIS A 76 20.65 6.44 -10.98
C HIS A 76 19.99 5.27 -11.72
N ALA A 77 20.78 4.53 -12.50
CA ALA A 77 20.37 3.28 -13.14
C ALA A 77 19.91 2.25 -12.08
N PRO A 78 18.79 1.53 -12.28
CA PRO A 78 18.05 1.31 -13.51
C PRO A 78 16.93 2.33 -13.69
N PHE A 79 16.91 2.96 -14.87
CA PHE A 79 15.91 3.92 -15.32
C PHE A 79 14.50 3.64 -14.77
N GLY A 80 13.83 4.66 -14.23
CA GLY A 80 12.40 4.66 -13.84
C GLY A 80 11.40 4.23 -14.93
N LEU A 81 11.91 3.77 -16.07
CA LEU A 81 11.21 3.03 -17.11
C LEU A 81 10.50 1.77 -16.57
N ASN A 82 11.08 1.05 -15.60
CA ASN A 82 10.44 -0.13 -15.01
C ASN A 82 9.15 0.22 -14.24
N GLU A 83 9.12 1.37 -13.57
CA GLU A 83 7.93 1.85 -12.85
C GLU A 83 6.84 2.30 -13.83
N LEU A 84 7.22 3.03 -14.90
CA LEU A 84 6.28 3.44 -15.93
C LEU A 84 5.70 2.23 -16.69
N CYS A 85 6.53 1.25 -17.04
CA CYS A 85 6.09 -0.01 -17.65
C CYS A 85 5.17 -0.82 -16.72
N GLY A 86 5.49 -0.92 -15.43
CA GLY A 86 4.65 -1.60 -14.44
C GLY A 86 3.28 -0.92 -14.27
N PHE A 87 3.26 0.42 -14.25
CA PHE A 87 2.03 1.20 -14.21
C PHE A 87 1.19 1.02 -15.48
N ILE A 88 1.79 1.16 -16.66
CA ILE A 88 1.11 0.97 -17.95
C ILE A 88 0.55 -0.44 -18.05
N LEU A 89 1.33 -1.46 -17.66
CA LEU A 89 0.87 -2.85 -17.69
C LEU A 89 -0.33 -3.07 -16.77
N THR A 90 -0.28 -2.53 -15.55
CA THR A 90 -1.39 -2.62 -14.58
C THR A 90 -2.63 -1.90 -15.08
N ALA A 91 -2.47 -0.71 -15.67
CA ALA A 91 -3.58 0.08 -16.25
C ALA A 91 -4.23 -0.64 -17.44
N LEU A 92 -3.42 -1.25 -18.30
CA LEU A 92 -3.90 -2.00 -19.48
C LEU A 92 -4.63 -3.28 -19.04
N LEU A 93 -4.12 -3.97 -18.02
CA LEU A 93 -4.78 -5.15 -17.44
C LEU A 93 -6.10 -4.80 -16.73
N TYR A 94 -6.16 -3.64 -16.09
CA TYR A 94 -7.37 -3.11 -15.47
C TYR A 94 -8.48 -2.85 -16.50
N LEU A 95 -8.12 -2.26 -17.64
CA LEU A 95 -9.06 -1.95 -18.72
C LEU A 95 -9.71 -3.20 -19.32
N ILE A 96 -8.94 -4.27 -19.47
CA ILE A 96 -9.41 -5.54 -20.06
C ILE A 96 -10.27 -6.33 -19.07
N THR A 97 -9.85 -6.39 -17.80
CA THR A 97 -10.44 -7.37 -16.88
C THR A 97 -11.69 -6.85 -16.18
N LYS A 98 -11.88 -5.53 -16.04
CA LYS A 98 -12.98 -4.88 -15.28
C LYS A 98 -13.13 -5.36 -13.82
N VAL A 99 -12.28 -6.27 -13.35
CA VAL A 99 -12.19 -6.82 -11.99
C VAL A 99 -10.89 -6.32 -11.38
N GLY A 100 -11.00 -5.39 -10.41
CA GLY A 100 -9.83 -4.73 -9.80
C GLY A 100 -8.84 -5.68 -9.14
N VAL A 101 -9.31 -6.78 -8.54
CA VAL A 101 -8.44 -7.78 -7.89
C VAL A 101 -7.48 -8.43 -8.89
N ILE A 102 -7.98 -8.80 -10.07
CA ILE A 102 -7.15 -9.45 -11.10
C ILE A 102 -6.14 -8.46 -11.68
N ALA A 103 -6.53 -7.20 -11.82
CA ALA A 103 -5.64 -6.15 -12.30
C ALA A 103 -4.46 -5.90 -11.35
N VAL A 104 -4.70 -5.86 -10.04
CA VAL A 104 -3.64 -5.63 -9.04
C VAL A 104 -2.68 -6.82 -8.98
N ILE A 105 -3.22 -8.05 -8.90
CA ILE A 105 -2.39 -9.26 -8.83
C ILE A 105 -1.60 -9.45 -10.13
N GLY A 106 -2.27 -9.32 -11.28
CA GLY A 106 -1.63 -9.47 -12.58
C GLY A 106 -0.63 -8.34 -12.88
N GLY A 107 -0.91 -7.11 -12.47
CA GLY A 107 0.02 -5.99 -12.57
C GLY A 107 1.28 -6.21 -11.71
N THR A 108 1.10 -6.69 -10.48
CA THR A 108 2.21 -7.03 -9.58
C THR A 108 3.07 -8.16 -10.13
N LEU A 109 2.44 -9.26 -10.57
CA LEU A 109 3.15 -10.39 -11.17
C LEU A 109 3.85 -10.00 -12.46
N GLY A 110 3.21 -9.19 -13.31
CA GLY A 110 3.77 -8.69 -14.55
C GLY A 110 4.97 -7.75 -14.32
N TYR A 111 4.89 -6.86 -13.32
CA TYR A 111 6.03 -6.06 -12.90
C TYR A 111 7.17 -6.93 -12.38
N ALA A 112 6.86 -7.89 -11.49
CA ALA A 112 7.84 -8.78 -10.90
C ALA A 112 8.55 -9.62 -11.97
N THR A 113 7.84 -10.16 -12.97
CA THR A 113 8.46 -10.90 -14.07
C THR A 113 9.36 -10.00 -14.93
N ILE A 114 8.94 -8.77 -15.24
CA ILE A 114 9.76 -7.81 -16.01
C ILE A 114 11.06 -7.47 -15.26
N VAL A 115 10.96 -7.13 -13.97
CA VAL A 115 12.12 -6.79 -13.13
C VAL A 115 13.04 -8.00 -12.95
N GLN A 116 12.47 -9.15 -12.64
CA GLN A 116 13.25 -10.34 -12.29
C GLN A 116 13.91 -10.99 -13.51
N THR A 117 13.38 -10.79 -14.72
CA THR A 117 14.01 -11.31 -15.94
C THR A 117 15.28 -10.54 -16.29
N GLN A 118 15.53 -9.35 -15.69
CA GLN A 118 16.72 -8.51 -15.96
C GLN A 118 17.02 -8.34 -17.46
N ILE A 119 15.97 -8.44 -18.29
CA ILE A 119 16.12 -8.55 -19.74
C ILE A 119 16.56 -7.21 -20.33
N LEU A 120 16.28 -6.11 -19.62
CA LEU A 120 16.79 -4.77 -19.94
C LEU A 120 18.29 -4.63 -19.68
N ASP A 121 18.85 -5.22 -18.61
CA ASP A 121 20.30 -5.17 -18.34
C ASP A 121 21.08 -5.95 -19.41
N LYS A 122 20.53 -7.07 -19.90
CA LYS A 122 21.13 -7.84 -21.01
C LYS A 122 20.97 -7.20 -22.39
N LEU A 123 20.01 -6.29 -22.57
CA LEU A 123 19.75 -5.65 -23.87
C LEU A 123 20.42 -4.27 -23.99
N PHE A 124 20.77 -3.63 -22.87
CA PHE A 124 21.44 -2.31 -22.83
C PHE A 124 22.94 -2.36 -22.46
N LEU A 125 23.49 -3.52 -22.08
CA LEU A 125 24.94 -3.78 -22.01
C LEU A 125 25.44 -4.85 -23.03
N PRO A 126 25.27 -4.65 -24.34
CA PRO A 126 26.12 -5.26 -25.36
C PRO A 126 27.25 -4.30 -25.82
N ILE A 127 27.73 -3.41 -24.94
CA ILE A 127 29.00 -2.68 -25.07
C ILE A 127 29.80 -2.86 -23.79
#